data_AF-A0A524DMI7-F1
#
_entry.id   AF-A0A524DMI7-F1
#
_cell.length_a   1.000
_cell.length_b   1.000
_cell.length_c   1.000
_cell.angle_alpha   90.00
_cell.angle_beta   90.00
_cell.angle_gamma   90.00
#
_symmetry.space_group_name_H-M   'P 1'
#
loop_
_entity.id
_entity.type
_entity.pdbx_description
1 polymer ?
#
loop_
_entity_poly.entity_id
_entity_poly.type
_entity_poly.pdbx_seq_one_letter_code
_entity_poly.pdbx_strand_id
1 'polypeptide(L)'
;MFIKPQMSIFYNKKMDKKIKEKEQIINNSEITQGNGLNITYNKEDLKKHFPNLTTEIVQNKKQLSINAVRTKLENKKDPLENYEEDISNPGIFDFIRRCESLSDALGILEYLFKRKEISEELYNLIKSYLSKEDGLNKLIDKIGGFKEPGYYQKKYYKNI
;
A
#
# COMPACT_ATOMS: atom_id res chain seq x y z
N MET A 1 1.34 3.72 -47.13
CA MET A 1 0.03 4.40 -47.04
C MET A 1 -0.88 3.53 -46.20
N PHE A 2 -1.08 3.86 -44.92
CA PHE A 2 -2.00 3.12 -44.03
C PHE A 2 -2.86 4.12 -43.27
N ILE A 3 -4.15 4.07 -43.54
CA ILE A 3 -5.21 4.89 -42.96
C ILE A 3 -5.49 4.32 -41.56
N LYS A 4 -5.34 5.13 -40.50
CA LYS A 4 -5.86 4.76 -39.17
C LYS A 4 -7.33 5.15 -39.07
N PRO A 5 -8.23 4.26 -38.62
CA PRO A 5 -9.62 4.58 -38.43
C PRO A 5 -9.80 5.48 -37.20
N GLN A 6 -10.67 6.47 -37.34
CA GLN A 6 -11.13 7.36 -36.26
C GLN A 6 -12.04 6.56 -35.33
N MET A 7 -11.63 6.40 -34.07
CA MET A 7 -12.49 5.89 -33.02
C MET A 7 -12.88 7.05 -32.09
N SER A 8 -13.98 7.71 -32.41
CA SER A 8 -14.67 8.71 -31.59
C SER A 8 -15.19 8.10 -30.28
N ILE A 9 -14.42 8.21 -29.22
CA ILE A 9 -14.92 7.97 -27.86
C ILE A 9 -15.59 9.27 -27.41
N PHE A 10 -16.90 9.21 -27.22
CA PHE A 10 -17.71 10.30 -26.66
C PHE A 10 -17.17 10.70 -25.29
N TYR A 11 -16.29 11.70 -25.28
CA TYR A 11 -15.73 12.31 -24.09
C TYR A 11 -16.80 13.20 -23.44
N ASN A 12 -17.14 12.90 -22.18
CA ASN A 12 -18.34 13.40 -21.54
C ASN A 12 -18.09 14.78 -20.91
N LYS A 13 -18.61 15.84 -21.55
CA LYS A 13 -18.48 17.27 -21.16
C LYS A 13 -18.85 17.58 -19.71
N LYS A 14 -19.66 16.74 -19.05
CA LYS A 14 -20.01 16.83 -17.62
C LYS A 14 -18.81 16.51 -16.71
N MET A 15 -17.94 15.60 -17.14
CA MET A 15 -16.75 15.19 -16.40
C MET A 15 -15.69 16.29 -16.44
N ASP A 16 -15.51 16.94 -17.60
CA ASP A 16 -14.63 18.11 -17.76
C ASP A 16 -15.02 19.29 -16.89
N LYS A 17 -16.32 19.57 -16.75
CA LYS A 17 -16.79 20.66 -15.90
C LYS A 17 -16.46 20.40 -14.43
N LYS A 18 -16.63 19.14 -13.98
CA LYS A 18 -16.34 18.71 -12.60
C LYS A 18 -14.84 18.71 -12.29
N ILE A 19 -14.01 18.42 -13.30
CA ILE A 19 -12.54 18.47 -13.20
C ILE A 19 -12.07 19.93 -13.14
N LYS A 20 -12.58 20.80 -14.03
CA LYS A 20 -12.28 22.24 -14.04
C LYS A 20 -12.72 22.96 -12.76
N GLU A 21 -13.89 22.61 -12.21
CA GLU A 21 -14.35 23.13 -10.92
C GLU A 21 -13.42 22.70 -9.77
N LYS A 22 -12.92 21.46 -9.78
CA LYS A 22 -11.95 20.99 -8.79
C LYS A 22 -10.58 21.67 -8.94
N GLU A 23 -10.10 21.86 -10.16
CA GLU A 23 -8.86 22.58 -10.45
C GLU A 23 -8.94 24.04 -10.00
N GLN A 24 -10.07 24.72 -10.21
CA GLN A 24 -10.31 26.07 -9.70
C GLN A 24 -10.28 26.15 -8.17
N ILE A 25 -10.88 25.19 -7.47
CA ILE A 25 -10.87 25.16 -6.00
C ILE A 25 -9.44 24.94 -5.46
N ILE A 26 -8.65 24.09 -6.12
CA ILE A 26 -7.25 23.84 -5.75
C ILE A 26 -6.37 25.08 -6.02
N ASN A 27 -6.64 25.82 -7.10
CA ASN A 27 -5.91 27.05 -7.45
C ASN A 27 -6.19 28.21 -6.49
N ASN A 28 -7.33 28.20 -5.78
CA ASN A 28 -7.68 29.23 -4.80
C ASN A 28 -7.19 28.93 -3.38
N SER A 29 -6.63 27.74 -3.13
CA SER A 29 -6.02 27.39 -1.85
C SER A 29 -4.53 27.74 -1.85
N GLU A 30 -4.08 28.55 -0.88
CA GLU A 30 -2.66 28.83 -0.72
C GLU A 30 -2.02 27.68 0.06
N ILE A 31 -1.00 27.06 -0.55
CA ILE A 31 -0.20 26.01 0.10
C ILE A 31 1.05 26.68 0.65
N THR A 32 1.18 26.70 1.98
CA THR A 32 2.40 27.21 2.64
C THR A 32 3.23 26.06 3.17
N GLN A 33 4.53 26.06 2.86
CA GLN A 33 5.49 25.09 3.38
C GLN A 33 6.06 25.61 4.70
N GLY A 34 5.37 25.31 5.81
CA GLY A 34 5.87 25.49 7.18
C GLY A 34 6.23 24.14 7.81
N ASN A 35 6.10 24.01 9.14
CA ASN A 35 6.15 22.71 9.85
C ASN A 35 4.94 21.83 9.47
N GLY A 36 4.85 21.41 8.21
CA GLY A 36 3.72 20.67 7.61
C GLY A 36 3.13 21.35 6.36
N LEU A 37 2.37 20.57 5.57
CA LEU A 37 1.52 21.09 4.49
C LEU A 37 0.29 21.78 5.10
N ASN A 38 0.28 23.10 5.12
CA ASN A 38 -0.89 23.88 5.51
C ASN A 38 -1.67 24.31 4.26
N ILE A 39 -2.96 23.96 4.20
CA ILE A 39 -3.88 24.31 3.12
C ILE A 39 -4.83 25.38 3.66
N THR A 40 -4.81 26.58 3.09
CA THR A 40 -5.81 27.62 3.39
C THR A 40 -7.03 27.48 2.47
N TYR A 41 -8.22 27.80 2.97
CA TYR A 41 -9.46 27.71 2.19
C TYR A 41 -10.46 28.79 2.59
N ASN A 42 -11.29 29.23 1.64
CA ASN A 42 -12.40 30.14 1.94
C ASN A 42 -13.52 29.40 2.66
N LYS A 43 -13.80 29.80 3.90
CA LYS A 43 -14.81 29.19 4.77
C LYS A 43 -16.23 29.28 4.19
N GLU A 44 -16.57 30.37 3.50
CA GLU A 44 -17.90 30.58 2.95
C GLU A 44 -18.18 29.63 1.78
N ASP A 45 -17.21 29.47 0.90
CA ASP A 45 -17.29 28.54 -0.22
C ASP A 45 -17.34 27.08 0.26
N LEU A 46 -16.50 26.73 1.24
CA LEU A 46 -16.51 25.40 1.84
C LEU A 46 -17.87 25.10 2.49
N LYS A 47 -18.47 26.08 3.19
CA LYS A 47 -19.79 25.94 3.81
C LYS A 47 -20.90 25.79 2.78
N LYS A 48 -20.84 26.53 1.68
CA LYS A 48 -21.82 26.47 0.59
C LYS A 48 -21.84 25.11 -0.08
N HIS A 49 -20.67 24.53 -0.33
CA HIS A 49 -20.55 23.26 -1.04
C HIS A 49 -20.54 22.02 -0.13
N PHE A 50 -20.02 22.16 1.10
CA PHE A 50 -19.83 21.07 2.07
C PHE A 50 -20.19 21.50 3.50
N PRO A 51 -21.46 21.79 3.79
CA PRO A 51 -21.88 22.33 5.09
C PRO A 51 -21.56 21.40 6.27
N ASN A 52 -21.80 20.09 6.12
CA ASN A 52 -21.53 19.10 7.17
C ASN A 52 -20.03 18.95 7.44
N LEU A 53 -19.21 18.85 6.39
CA LEU A 53 -17.74 18.79 6.53
C LEU A 53 -17.20 20.06 7.22
N THR A 54 -17.73 21.23 6.87
CA THR A 54 -17.37 22.49 7.54
C THR A 54 -17.68 22.43 9.04
N THR A 55 -18.85 21.90 9.42
CA THR A 55 -19.18 21.73 10.84
C THR A 55 -18.27 20.72 11.55
N GLU A 56 -17.90 19.63 10.88
CA GLU A 56 -17.00 18.61 11.43
C GLU A 56 -15.59 19.13 11.68
N ILE A 57 -15.06 19.91 10.73
CA ILE A 57 -13.73 20.56 10.84
C ILE A 57 -13.74 21.61 11.96
N VAL A 58 -14.75 22.50 11.99
CA VAL A 58 -14.84 23.56 13.03
C VAL A 58 -15.03 22.98 14.43
N GLN A 59 -15.82 21.91 14.55
CA GLN A 59 -16.08 21.25 15.83
C GLN A 59 -14.96 20.25 16.21
N ASN A 60 -13.97 20.08 15.33
CA ASN A 60 -12.86 19.14 15.46
C ASN A 60 -13.32 17.73 15.91
N LYS A 61 -14.47 17.29 15.38
CA LYS A 61 -15.18 16.10 15.89
C LYS A 61 -14.41 14.80 15.66
N LYS A 62 -13.60 14.75 14.59
CA LYS A 62 -12.79 13.59 14.22
C LYS A 62 -11.49 14.08 13.59
N GLN A 63 -10.37 13.59 14.11
CA GLN A 63 -9.04 13.80 13.55
C GLN A 63 -8.38 12.44 13.37
N LEU A 64 -7.70 12.26 12.23
CA LEU A 64 -6.86 11.09 11.98
C LEU A 64 -5.42 11.59 11.76
N SER A 65 -4.49 11.12 12.58
CA SER A 65 -3.07 11.40 12.38
C SER A 65 -2.55 10.56 11.22
N ILE A 66 -1.96 11.22 10.21
CA ILE A 66 -1.25 10.55 9.13
C ILE A 66 0.22 10.59 9.48
N ASN A 67 0.76 9.46 9.94
CA ASN A 67 2.14 9.38 10.42
C ASN A 67 3.18 9.22 9.29
N ALA A 68 2.75 9.03 8.04
CA ALA A 68 3.66 8.90 6.90
C ALA A 68 2.98 9.27 5.57
N VAL A 69 3.67 10.06 4.75
CA VAL A 69 3.28 10.37 3.36
C VAL A 69 4.31 9.74 2.43
N ARG A 70 3.88 8.86 1.52
CA ARG A 70 4.75 8.22 0.53
C ARG A 70 4.91 9.14 -0.69
N THR A 71 6.02 9.86 -0.78
CA THR A 71 6.40 10.65 -1.96
C THR A 71 7.16 9.71 -2.93
N LYS A 72 6.61 9.40 -4.12
CA LYS A 72 7.21 8.43 -5.07
C LYS A 72 8.30 9.05 -5.94
N LEU A 73 9.43 8.34 -6.16
CA LEU A 73 9.91 7.84 -7.49
C LEU A 73 11.36 7.29 -7.56
N GLU A 74 11.93 6.71 -6.49
CA GLU A 74 13.17 5.90 -6.61
C GLU A 74 12.98 4.51 -6.00
N ASN A 75 11.93 3.79 -6.41
CA ASN A 75 11.50 2.62 -5.67
C ASN A 75 11.97 1.34 -6.37
N LYS A 76 13.20 0.88 -6.07
CA LYS A 76 13.38 -0.57 -5.83
C LYS A 76 12.45 -0.86 -4.65
N LYS A 77 11.20 -1.24 -4.95
CA LYS A 77 10.18 -1.57 -3.96
C LYS A 77 10.80 -2.59 -3.00
N ASP A 78 10.94 -2.24 -1.71
CA ASP A 78 11.39 -3.21 -0.70
C ASP A 78 10.41 -4.40 -0.77
N PRO A 79 10.86 -5.60 -1.16
CA PRO A 79 9.98 -6.76 -1.29
C PRO A 79 9.35 -7.16 0.04
N LEU A 80 9.92 -6.77 1.19
CA LEU A 80 9.31 -7.00 2.50
C LEU A 80 8.15 -6.03 2.76
N GLU A 81 8.22 -4.79 2.28
CA GLU A 81 7.15 -3.78 2.50
C GLU A 81 6.00 -3.90 1.51
N ASN A 82 6.22 -4.54 0.36
CA ASN A 82 5.23 -4.73 -0.70
C ASN A 82 4.77 -6.18 -0.79
N TYR A 83 5.02 -6.98 0.25
CA TYR A 83 4.47 -8.32 0.31
C TYR A 83 2.94 -8.25 0.38
N GLU A 84 2.30 -8.83 -0.63
CA GLU A 84 0.87 -9.07 -0.68
C GLU A 84 0.64 -10.57 -0.61
N GLU A 85 -0.27 -11.00 0.27
CA GLU A 85 -0.60 -12.41 0.45
C GLU A 85 -1.42 -12.92 -0.74
N ASP A 86 -0.91 -13.94 -1.44
CA ASP A 86 -1.64 -14.69 -2.46
C ASP A 86 -2.02 -16.08 -1.93
N ILE A 87 -3.32 -16.35 -1.87
CA ILE A 87 -3.88 -17.61 -1.37
C ILE A 87 -3.68 -18.73 -2.39
N SER A 88 -3.75 -18.40 -3.68
CA SER A 88 -3.74 -19.39 -4.76
C SER A 88 -2.33 -19.91 -5.01
N ASN A 89 -1.33 -19.08 -4.77
CA ASN A 89 0.07 -19.40 -4.98
C ASN A 89 0.95 -18.82 -3.86
N PRO A 90 1.06 -19.51 -2.71
CA PRO A 90 1.85 -19.02 -1.58
C PRO A 90 3.33 -18.88 -1.97
N GLY A 91 3.91 -17.72 -1.66
CA GLY A 91 5.32 -17.42 -1.93
C GLY A 91 6.23 -17.68 -0.73
N ILE A 92 7.52 -17.34 -0.87
CA ILE A 92 8.52 -17.51 0.18
C ILE A 92 8.10 -16.89 1.53
N PHE A 93 7.52 -15.70 1.50
CA PHE A 93 7.07 -15.02 2.72
C PHE A 93 5.90 -15.74 3.40
N ASP A 94 4.97 -16.32 2.63
CA ASP A 94 3.87 -17.12 3.19
C ASP A 94 4.36 -18.34 3.97
N PHE A 95 5.40 -18.98 3.45
CA PHE A 95 6.02 -20.13 4.11
C PHE A 95 6.83 -19.72 5.35
N ILE A 96 7.63 -18.66 5.25
CA ILE A 96 8.43 -18.15 6.39
C ILE A 96 7.53 -17.76 7.58
N ARG A 97 6.37 -17.15 7.30
CA ARG A 97 5.39 -16.78 8.35
C ARG A 97 4.83 -17.96 9.14
N ARG A 98 5.10 -19.20 8.73
CA ARG A 98 4.68 -20.43 9.41
C ARG A 98 5.84 -21.19 10.04
N CYS A 99 7.07 -20.71 9.88
CA CYS A 99 8.25 -21.36 10.44
C CYS A 99 8.35 -21.04 11.93
N GLU A 100 8.53 -22.07 12.77
CA GLU A 100 8.77 -21.92 14.20
C GLU A 100 10.26 -21.85 14.53
N SER A 101 11.11 -22.39 13.64
CA SER A 101 12.56 -22.40 13.81
C SER A 101 13.29 -21.74 12.64
N LEU A 102 14.49 -21.22 12.93
CA LEU A 102 15.40 -20.67 11.92
C LEU A 102 15.79 -21.73 10.88
N SER A 103 15.95 -22.98 11.31
CA SER A 103 16.31 -24.10 10.44
C SER A 103 15.22 -24.34 9.39
N ASP A 104 13.94 -24.28 9.79
CA ASP A 104 12.83 -24.46 8.86
C ASP A 104 12.81 -23.34 7.81
N ALA A 105 12.97 -22.08 8.25
CA ALA A 105 12.98 -20.93 7.37
C ALA A 105 14.13 -21.01 6.34
N LEU A 106 15.33 -21.41 6.77
CA LEU A 106 16.48 -21.62 5.88
C LEU A 106 16.25 -22.79 4.93
N GLY A 107 15.67 -23.89 5.40
CA GLY A 107 15.35 -25.05 4.57
C GLY A 107 14.36 -24.71 3.45
N ILE A 108 13.30 -23.97 3.78
CA ILE A 108 12.33 -23.47 2.79
C ILE A 108 13.01 -22.51 1.81
N LEU A 109 13.82 -21.58 2.31
CA LEU A 109 14.53 -20.62 1.46
C LEU A 109 15.43 -21.32 0.44
N GLU A 110 16.22 -22.31 0.86
CA GLU A 110 17.06 -23.11 -0.03
C GLU A 110 16.24 -23.96 -1.00
N TYR A 111 15.15 -24.56 -0.55
CA TYR A 111 14.28 -25.37 -1.39
C TYR A 111 13.69 -24.55 -2.54
N LEU A 112 13.15 -23.36 -2.26
CA LEU A 112 12.59 -22.48 -3.28
C LEU A 112 13.67 -21.90 -4.22
N PHE A 113 14.86 -21.62 -3.71
CA PHE A 113 15.98 -21.17 -4.55
C PHE A 113 16.45 -22.26 -5.52
N LYS A 114 16.60 -23.51 -5.05
CA LYS A 114 16.96 -24.65 -5.92
C LYS A 114 15.94 -24.88 -7.02
N ARG A 115 14.64 -24.61 -6.75
CA ARG A 115 13.56 -24.68 -7.73
C ARG A 115 13.45 -23.45 -8.64
N LYS A 116 14.31 -22.43 -8.44
CA LYS A 116 14.29 -21.15 -9.17
C LYS A 116 12.97 -20.39 -9.05
N GLU A 117 12.25 -20.58 -7.94
CA GLU A 117 11.00 -19.84 -7.65
C GLU A 117 11.27 -18.47 -7.01
N ILE A 118 12.50 -18.25 -6.54
CA ILE A 118 12.98 -16.95 -6.04
C ILE A 118 14.26 -16.55 -6.74
N SER A 119 14.45 -15.24 -6.92
CA SER A 119 15.68 -14.69 -7.48
C SER A 119 16.84 -14.77 -6.48
N GLU A 120 18.07 -14.76 -6.99
CA GLU A 120 19.28 -14.73 -6.16
C GLU A 120 19.34 -13.46 -5.29
N GLU A 121 18.90 -12.31 -5.82
CA GLU A 121 18.80 -11.07 -5.04
C GLU A 121 17.90 -11.24 -3.82
N LEU A 122 16.72 -11.85 -4.00
CA LEU A 122 15.76 -12.08 -2.91
C LEU A 122 16.26 -13.13 -1.93
N TYR A 123 16.90 -14.20 -2.42
CA TYR A 123 17.52 -15.22 -1.59
C TYR A 123 18.56 -14.61 -0.64
N ASN A 124 19.50 -13.83 -1.18
CA ASN A 124 20.55 -13.20 -0.39
C ASN A 124 19.98 -12.17 0.59
N LEU A 125 18.96 -11.41 0.19
CA LEU A 125 18.27 -10.49 1.07
C LEU A 125 17.67 -11.22 2.29
N ILE A 126 16.84 -12.25 2.06
CA ILE A 126 16.20 -12.99 3.15
C ILE A 126 17.24 -13.68 4.03
N LYS A 127 18.26 -14.30 3.44
CA LYS A 127 19.37 -14.95 4.17
C LYS A 127 20.09 -13.96 5.10
N SER A 128 20.33 -12.74 4.65
CA SER A 128 20.94 -11.69 5.47
C SER A 128 20.06 -11.25 6.63
N TYR A 129 18.72 -11.26 6.48
CA TYR A 129 17.79 -11.01 7.56
C TYR A 129 17.79 -12.14 8.59
N LEU A 130 17.71 -13.39 8.12
CA LEU A 130 17.69 -14.59 8.96
C LEU A 130 18.98 -14.78 9.76
N SER A 131 20.11 -14.27 9.28
CA SER A 131 21.41 -14.35 9.95
C SER A 131 21.58 -13.37 11.11
N LYS A 132 20.64 -12.42 11.28
CA LYS A 132 20.67 -11.46 12.39
C LYS A 132 20.11 -12.10 13.67
N GLU A 133 20.49 -11.54 14.81
CA GLU A 133 19.90 -11.90 16.10
C GLU A 133 18.39 -11.64 16.07
N ASP A 134 17.63 -12.67 16.42
CA ASP A 134 16.15 -12.68 16.36
C ASP A 134 15.61 -12.36 14.95
N GLY A 135 16.39 -12.67 13.92
CA GLY A 135 16.10 -12.31 12.53
C GLY A 135 14.82 -12.91 11.98
N LEU A 136 14.47 -14.13 12.39
CA LEU A 136 13.24 -14.80 11.98
C LEU A 136 12.00 -14.07 12.50
N ASN A 137 11.92 -13.79 13.80
CA ASN A 137 10.76 -13.13 14.40
C ASN A 137 10.58 -11.71 13.84
N LYS A 138 11.67 -10.94 13.75
CA LYS A 138 11.66 -9.60 13.15
C LYS A 138 11.20 -9.62 11.69
N LEU A 139 11.63 -10.63 10.92
CA LEU A 139 11.20 -10.80 9.54
C LEU A 139 9.69 -11.09 9.48
N ILE A 140 9.22 -12.05 10.28
CA ILE A 140 7.81 -12.43 10.38
C ILE A 140 6.94 -11.23 10.75
N ASP A 141 7.32 -10.45 11.76
CA ASP A 141 6.60 -9.26 12.20
C ASP A 141 6.51 -8.21 11.08
N LYS A 142 7.62 -8.00 10.35
CA LYS A 142 7.65 -7.04 9.22
C LYS A 142 6.73 -7.44 8.08
N ILE A 143 6.56 -8.74 7.79
CA ILE A 143 5.72 -9.26 6.70
C ILE A 143 4.27 -9.59 7.13
N GLY A 144 3.85 -9.13 8.32
CA GLY A 144 2.45 -9.21 8.77
C GLY A 144 2.17 -10.25 9.86
N GLY A 145 3.20 -10.73 10.56
CA GLY A 145 3.08 -11.58 11.74
C GLY A 145 2.92 -13.06 11.45
N PHE A 146 3.06 -13.88 12.50
CA PHE A 146 3.03 -15.34 12.43
C PHE A 146 1.64 -15.87 12.01
N LYS A 147 1.63 -16.88 11.15
CA LYS A 147 0.41 -17.58 10.72
C LYS A 147 0.23 -18.85 11.53
N GLU A 148 -0.66 -18.78 12.52
CA GLU A 148 -1.02 -19.94 13.33
C GLU A 148 -1.52 -21.13 12.50
N PRO A 149 -1.39 -22.36 13.03
CA PRO A 149 -2.11 -23.51 12.48
C PRO A 149 -3.60 -23.20 12.30
N GLY A 150 -4.12 -23.50 11.11
CA GLY A 150 -5.51 -23.19 10.74
C GLY A 150 -5.75 -21.76 10.24
N TYR A 151 -4.71 -20.94 10.04
CA TYR A 151 -4.84 -19.54 9.61
C TYR A 151 -5.77 -19.36 8.40
N TYR A 152 -5.53 -20.11 7.32
CA TYR A 152 -6.30 -19.98 6.08
C TYR A 152 -7.76 -20.43 6.26
N GLN A 153 -7.99 -21.48 7.04
CA GLN A 153 -9.32 -21.95 7.42
C GLN A 153 -10.07 -20.86 8.18
N LYS A 154 -9.46 -20.29 9.22
CA LYS A 154 -10.05 -19.22 10.03
C LYS A 154 -10.33 -17.94 9.23
N LYS A 155 -9.46 -17.61 8.26
CA LYS A 155 -9.53 -16.36 7.50
C LYS A 155 -10.50 -16.44 6.32
N TYR A 156 -10.53 -17.55 5.60
CA TYR A 156 -11.24 -17.66 4.33
C TYR A 156 -12.45 -18.61 4.34
N TYR A 157 -12.50 -19.57 5.27
CA TYR A 157 -13.57 -20.58 5.33
C TYR A 157 -14.67 -20.26 6.36
N LYS A 158 -14.86 -18.99 6.73
CA LYS A 158 -15.83 -18.58 7.77
C LYS A 158 -17.31 -18.81 7.41
N ASN A 159 -17.64 -19.16 6.17
CA ASN A 159 -19.02 -19.25 5.68
C ASN A 159 -19.29 -20.51 4.84
N ILE A 160 -18.87 -21.70 5.29
CA ILE A 160 -19.39 -22.97 4.77
C ILE A 160 -20.20 -23.65 5.87
#